data_AF-A0A421DLF5-F1
#
_entry.id   AF-A0A421DLF5-F1
#
_cell.length_a   1.000
_cell.length_b   1.000
_cell.length_c   1.000
_cell.angle_alpha   90.00
_cell.angle_beta   90.00
_cell.angle_gamma   90.00
#
_symmetry.space_group_name_H-M   'P 1'
#
loop_
_entity.id
_entity.type
_entity.pdbx_description
1 polymer ?
#
loop_
_entity_poly.entity_id
_entity_poly.type
_entity_poly.pdbx_seq_one_letter_code
_entity_poly.pdbx_strand_id
1 'polypeptide(L)'
;MKKEWFATSELVGVGGLPKSRQGLNKRAREDGWEKRRRKGVQGRGVEYSIHSLPEPVKQSLLLESESPVYAPQQPASRAVWMQIYHQLSDRERDDLITYVLRVGVSTMLSQLGLTATENEPVSPTDAE
;
A
#
# COMPACT_ATOMS: atom_id res chain seq x y z
N MET A 1 -11.36 2.68 10.74
CA MET A 1 -11.54 2.07 12.08
C MET A 1 -10.18 1.60 12.58
N LYS A 2 -9.77 1.96 13.81
CA LYS A 2 -8.49 1.53 14.38
C LYS A 2 -8.62 0.09 14.88
N LYS A 3 -7.58 -0.72 14.69
CA LYS A 3 -7.54 -2.10 15.18
C LYS A 3 -7.40 -2.09 16.71
N GLU A 4 -8.31 -2.75 17.43
CA GLU A 4 -8.34 -2.76 18.90
C GLU A 4 -7.77 -4.05 19.53
N TRP A 5 -7.80 -5.16 18.78
CA TRP A 5 -7.35 -6.47 19.24
C TRP A 5 -6.13 -6.93 18.46
N PHE A 6 -5.05 -7.29 19.18
CA PHE A 6 -3.75 -7.65 18.60
C PHE A 6 -3.40 -9.10 18.94
N ALA A 7 -2.99 -9.87 17.93
CA ALA A 7 -2.58 -11.25 18.13
C ALA A 7 -1.25 -11.33 18.87
N THR A 8 -1.02 -12.45 19.56
CA THR A 8 0.27 -12.70 20.24
C THR A 8 1.46 -12.54 19.29
N SER A 9 1.33 -12.95 18.02
CA SER A 9 2.38 -12.79 17.01
C SER A 9 2.70 -11.35 16.65
N GLU A 10 1.73 -10.43 16.77
CA GLU A 10 1.87 -9.02 16.44
C GLU A 10 2.49 -8.21 17.58
N LEU A 11 2.50 -8.75 18.79
CA LEU A 11 3.01 -8.08 19.99
C LEU A 11 4.41 -8.56 20.38
N VAL A 12 4.89 -9.68 19.83
CA VAL A 12 6.21 -10.21 20.14
C VAL A 12 7.28 -9.22 19.69
N GLY A 13 8.13 -8.77 20.63
CA GLY A 13 9.23 -7.84 20.34
C GLY A 13 8.85 -6.38 20.15
N VAL A 14 7.56 -6.01 20.20
CA VAL A 14 7.09 -4.62 20.03
C VAL A 14 7.32 -3.82 21.31
N GLY A 15 7.85 -2.59 21.20
CA GLY A 15 7.91 -1.64 22.32
C GLY A 15 8.59 -2.17 23.60
N GLY A 16 9.60 -3.03 23.45
CA GLY A 16 10.30 -3.66 24.59
C GLY A 16 9.60 -4.90 25.17
N LEU A 17 8.63 -5.47 24.46
CA LEU A 17 8.02 -6.75 24.82
C LEU A 17 8.97 -7.94 24.58
N PRO A 18 8.76 -9.06 25.30
CA PRO A 18 9.54 -10.27 25.10
C PRO A 18 9.52 -10.74 23.64
N LYS A 19 10.67 -11.18 23.14
CA LYS A 19 10.82 -11.76 21.79
C LYS A 19 10.27 -13.20 21.66
N SER A 20 9.75 -13.76 22.75
CA SER A 20 9.15 -15.09 22.77
C SER A 20 7.68 -15.03 23.15
N ARG A 21 6.84 -15.86 22.51
CA ARG A 21 5.41 -15.98 22.83
C ARG A 21 5.15 -16.38 24.28
N GLN A 22 6.01 -17.24 24.82
CA GLN A 22 5.90 -17.71 26.21
C GLN A 22 6.16 -16.56 27.19
N GLY A 23 7.21 -15.76 26.96
CA GLY A 23 7.51 -14.59 27.78
C GLY A 23 6.42 -13.53 27.70
N LEU A 24 5.86 -13.31 26.50
CA LEU A 24 4.74 -12.39 26.31
C LEU A 24 3.49 -12.85 27.09
N ASN A 25 3.13 -14.13 27.02
CA ASN A 25 1.98 -14.67 27.76
C ASN A 25 2.18 -14.61 29.28
N LYS A 26 3.42 -14.77 29.76
CA LYS A 26 3.75 -14.60 31.18
C LYS A 26 3.52 -13.14 31.60
N ARG A 27 4.08 -12.19 30.85
CA ARG A 27 3.91 -10.76 31.11
C ARG A 27 2.45 -10.32 31.04
N ALA A 28 1.70 -10.79 30.04
CA ALA A 28 0.28 -10.50 29.92
C ALA A 28 -0.56 -11.01 31.10
N ARG A 29 -0.11 -12.08 31.78
CA ARG A 29 -0.75 -12.57 33.01
C ARG A 29 -0.37 -11.73 34.23
N GLU A 30 0.90 -11.35 34.33
CA GLU A 30 1.42 -10.51 35.43
C GLU A 30 0.82 -9.10 35.38
N ASP A 31 0.72 -8.51 34.20
CA ASP A 31 0.18 -7.17 33.95
C ASP A 31 -1.34 -7.16 33.78
N GLY A 32 -2.01 -8.32 33.87
CA GLY A 32 -3.48 -8.42 33.85
C GLY A 32 -4.15 -8.02 32.53
N TRP A 33 -3.51 -8.29 31.39
CA TRP A 33 -4.01 -7.84 30.08
C TRP A 33 -5.35 -8.47 29.72
N GLU A 34 -6.21 -7.66 29.10
CA GLU A 34 -7.50 -8.10 28.61
C GLU A 34 -7.29 -8.97 27.37
N LYS A 35 -7.77 -10.21 27.45
CA LYS A 35 -7.53 -11.24 26.45
C LYS A 35 -8.82 -11.84 25.92
N ARG A 36 -8.85 -12.12 24.62
CA ARG A 36 -9.97 -12.78 23.94
C ARG A 36 -9.48 -13.96 23.13
N ARG A 37 -10.32 -14.99 23.02
CA ARG A 37 -10.11 -16.09 22.09
C ARG A 37 -10.49 -15.66 20.67
N ARG A 38 -9.59 -15.90 19.71
CA ARG A 38 -9.89 -15.68 18.30
C ARG A 38 -11.03 -16.62 17.88
N LYS A 39 -12.08 -16.07 17.26
CA LYS A 39 -13.21 -16.86 16.72
C LYS A 39 -12.84 -17.35 15.31
N GLY A 40 -13.07 -18.64 15.02
CA GLY A 40 -13.05 -19.17 13.65
C GLY A 40 -11.71 -19.65 13.09
N VAL A 41 -10.66 -19.84 13.91
CA VAL A 41 -9.37 -20.38 13.44
C VAL A 41 -9.06 -21.72 14.13
N GLN A 42 -8.58 -22.68 13.35
CA GLN A 42 -8.09 -23.98 13.82
C GLN A 42 -6.80 -23.79 14.64
N GLY A 43 -6.95 -23.39 15.91
CA GLY A 43 -5.86 -23.14 16.83
C GLY A 43 -6.27 -22.27 18.02
N ARG A 44 -5.68 -22.50 19.20
CA ARG A 44 -5.91 -21.73 20.43
C ARG A 44 -5.26 -20.33 20.38
N GLY A 45 -5.59 -19.52 19.35
CA GLY A 45 -5.09 -18.16 19.21
C GLY A 45 -5.69 -17.22 20.26
N VAL A 46 -4.84 -16.47 20.96
CA VAL A 46 -5.22 -15.44 21.94
C VAL A 46 -4.85 -14.07 21.40
N GLU A 47 -5.78 -13.13 21.55
CA GLU A 47 -5.64 -11.73 21.19
C GLU A 47 -5.75 -10.87 22.44
N TYR A 48 -5.04 -9.74 22.45
CA TYR A 48 -5.00 -8.80 23.57
C TYR A 48 -5.52 -7.43 23.14
N SER A 49 -6.26 -6.77 24.02
CA SER A 49 -6.83 -5.44 23.81
C SER A 49 -5.76 -4.35 23.94
N ILE A 50 -5.69 -3.42 22.99
CA ILE A 50 -4.75 -2.28 23.01
C ILE A 50 -4.87 -1.43 24.28
N HIS A 51 -6.07 -1.36 24.85
CA HIS A 51 -6.33 -0.58 26.06
C HIS A 51 -5.63 -1.15 27.29
N SER A 52 -5.38 -2.46 27.30
CA SER A 52 -4.70 -3.15 28.39
C SER A 52 -3.17 -3.23 28.23
N LEU A 53 -2.63 -2.77 27.10
CA LEU A 53 -1.20 -2.81 26.83
C LEU A 53 -0.45 -1.66 27.54
N PRO A 54 0.87 -1.80 27.78
CA PRO A 54 1.70 -0.70 28.25
C PRO A 54 1.79 0.44 27.23
N GLU A 55 1.89 1.68 27.71
CA GLU A 55 2.02 2.87 26.87
C GLU A 55 3.15 2.81 25.81
N PRO A 56 4.38 2.35 26.11
CA PRO A 56 5.42 2.22 25.08
C PRO A 56 5.03 1.24 23.96
N VAL A 57 4.22 0.23 24.26
CA VAL A 57 3.70 -0.72 23.27
C VAL A 57 2.61 -0.05 22.44
N LYS A 58 1.68 0.70 23.05
CA LYS A 58 0.65 1.45 22.31
C LYS A 58 1.26 2.45 21.34
N GLN A 59 2.25 3.22 21.80
CA GLN A 59 2.97 4.16 20.93
C GLN A 59 3.61 3.44 19.75
N SER A 60 4.33 2.34 20.00
CA SER A 60 4.94 1.54 18.93
C SER A 60 3.91 1.02 17.93
N LEU A 61 2.76 0.54 18.41
CA LEU A 61 1.66 0.05 17.55
C LEU A 61 0.99 1.17 16.76
N LEU A 62 0.91 2.39 17.31
CA LEU A 62 0.37 3.55 16.62
C LEU A 62 1.30 4.00 15.49
N LEU A 63 2.61 4.09 15.73
CA LEU A 63 3.60 4.39 14.69
C LEU A 63 3.61 3.32 13.58
N GLU A 64 3.48 2.04 13.95
CA GLU A 64 3.38 0.94 12.97
C GLU A 64 2.06 1.03 12.18
N SER A 65 0.97 1.52 12.78
CA SER A 65 -0.30 1.70 12.08
C SER A 65 -0.34 2.89 11.11
N GLU A 66 0.55 3.87 11.30
CA GLU A 66 0.80 4.97 10.35
C GLU A 66 1.69 4.52 9.19
N SER A 67 2.40 3.40 9.35
CA SER A 67 2.98 2.69 8.21
C SER A 67 1.86 1.95 7.49
N PRO A 68 1.64 2.17 6.18
CA PRO A 68 0.57 1.49 5.48
C PRO A 68 0.84 -0.02 5.50
N VAL A 69 0.05 -0.75 6.30
CA VAL A 69 0.01 -2.23 6.37
C VAL A 69 -0.40 -2.87 5.03
N TYR A 70 -0.61 -2.06 4.00
CA TYR A 70 -0.60 -2.46 2.60
C TYR A 70 0.72 -2.02 1.94
N ALA A 71 1.80 -2.73 2.23
CA ALA A 71 2.79 -2.95 1.20
C ALA A 71 2.32 -4.21 0.44
N PRO A 72 1.49 -4.11 -0.62
CA PRO A 72 1.55 -5.18 -1.61
C PRO A 72 3.02 -5.23 -1.97
N GLN A 73 3.62 -6.42 -1.97
CA GLN A 73 4.94 -6.65 -2.55
C GLN A 73 5.03 -5.73 -3.76
N GLN A 74 5.81 -4.64 -3.68
CA GLN A 74 5.87 -3.71 -4.79
C GLN A 74 6.23 -4.61 -5.96
N PRO A 75 5.36 -4.74 -6.98
CA PRO A 75 5.63 -5.68 -8.04
C PRO A 75 7.02 -5.29 -8.53
N ALA A 76 7.90 -6.27 -8.76
CA ALA A 76 9.29 -6.00 -9.11
C ALA A 76 9.39 -4.94 -10.23
N SER A 77 8.36 -4.84 -11.08
CA SER A 77 8.13 -3.74 -12.02
C SER A 77 8.27 -2.32 -11.43
N ARG A 78 7.66 -1.98 -10.28
CA ARG A 78 7.78 -0.64 -9.68
C ARG A 78 9.22 -0.37 -9.23
N ALA A 79 9.87 -1.34 -8.59
CA ALA A 79 11.26 -1.20 -8.14
C ALA A 79 12.22 -1.06 -9.32
N VAL A 80 12.01 -1.87 -10.38
CA VAL A 80 12.78 -1.80 -11.63
C VAL A 80 12.56 -0.46 -12.34
N TRP A 81 11.32 0.04 -12.41
CA TRP A 81 11.04 1.36 -12.99
C TRP A 81 11.69 2.50 -12.21
N MET A 82 11.68 2.45 -10.87
CA MET A 82 12.37 3.44 -10.03
C MET A 82 13.89 3.38 -10.25
N GLN A 83 14.46 2.18 -10.36
CA GLN A 83 15.89 2.01 -10.64
C GLN A 83 16.28 2.57 -12.01
N ILE A 84 15.49 2.28 -13.05
CA ILE A 84 15.71 2.82 -14.40
C ILE A 84 15.60 4.35 -14.37
N TYR A 85 14.56 4.89 -13.74
CA TYR A 85 14.37 6.35 -13.63
C TYR A 85 15.55 7.05 -12.96
N HIS A 86 16.12 6.45 -11.91
CA HIS A 86 17.29 6.99 -11.23
C HIS A 86 18.58 6.93 -12.07
N GLN A 87 18.69 5.99 -13.02
CA GLN A 87 19.83 5.89 -13.94
C GLN A 87 19.78 6.91 -15.08
N LEU A 88 18.60 7.45 -15.39
CA LEU A 88 18.44 8.52 -16.38
C LEU A 88 19.00 9.84 -15.84
N SER A 89 19.67 10.58 -16.72
CA SER A 89 20.01 11.99 -16.52
C SER A 89 18.76 12.87 -16.52
N ASP A 90 18.89 14.11 -16.06
CA ASP A 90 17.76 15.05 -16.00
C ASP A 90 17.15 15.30 -17.39
N ARG A 91 17.97 15.37 -18.44
CA ARG A 91 17.50 15.51 -19.83
C ARG A 91 16.67 14.31 -20.28
N GLU A 92 17.16 13.10 -20.03
CA GLU A 92 16.47 11.87 -20.42
C GLU A 92 15.14 11.69 -19.66
N ARG A 93 15.08 12.14 -18.40
CA ARG A 93 13.84 12.15 -17.61
C ARG A 93 12.81 13.12 -18.20
N ASP A 94 13.24 14.33 -18.55
CA ASP A 94 12.35 15.33 -19.15
C ASP A 94 11.79 14.87 -20.49
N ASP A 95 12.63 14.28 -21.35
CA ASP A 95 12.21 13.71 -22.63
C ASP A 95 11.21 12.56 -22.43
N LEU A 96 11.48 11.66 -21.48
CA LEU A 96 10.60 10.53 -21.17
C LEU A 96 9.25 10.99 -20.61
N ILE A 97 9.23 11.95 -19.68
CA ILE A 97 7.99 12.52 -19.13
C ILE A 97 7.20 13.21 -20.23
N THR A 98 7.85 14.02 -21.05
CA THR A 98 7.22 14.73 -22.18
C THR A 98 6.59 13.75 -23.16
N TYR A 99 7.29 12.67 -23.49
CA TYR A 99 6.77 11.64 -24.37
C TYR A 99 5.54 10.93 -23.78
N VAL A 100 5.62 10.50 -22.52
CA VAL A 100 4.50 9.84 -21.82
C VAL A 100 3.27 10.75 -21.76
N LEU A 101 3.45 12.03 -21.44
CA LEU A 101 2.36 13.01 -21.43
C LEU A 101 1.76 13.19 -22.82
N ARG A 102 2.58 13.32 -23.87
CA ARG A 102 2.10 13.49 -25.24
C ARG A 102 1.27 12.30 -25.72
N VAL A 103 1.75 11.07 -25.47
CA VAL A 103 1.02 9.85 -25.83
C VAL A 103 -0.26 9.72 -25.02
N GLY A 104 -0.21 9.98 -23.72
CA GLY A 104 -1.37 9.92 -22.83
C GLY A 104 -2.45 10.91 -23.24
N VAL A 105 -2.08 12.18 -23.44
CA VAL A 105 -3.00 13.24 -23.89
C VAL A 105 -3.58 12.90 -25.27
N SER A 106 -2.76 12.47 -26.22
CA SER A 106 -3.24 12.10 -27.56
C SER A 106 -4.26 10.95 -27.48
N THR A 107 -4.01 9.95 -26.65
CA THR A 107 -4.90 8.80 -26.48
C THR A 107 -6.23 9.22 -25.85
N MET A 108 -6.19 10.07 -24.83
CA MET A 108 -7.39 10.61 -24.20
C MET A 108 -8.22 11.46 -25.17
N LEU A 109 -7.57 12.32 -25.97
CA LEU A 109 -8.24 13.12 -26.99
C LEU A 109 -8.91 12.26 -28.06
N SER A 110 -8.26 11.18 -28.50
CA SER A 110 -8.85 10.22 -29.45
C SER A 110 -10.06 9.50 -28.86
N GLN A 111 -9.98 9.07 -27.60
CA GLN A 111 -11.12 8.41 -26.92
C GLN A 111 -12.32 9.35 -26.73
N LEU A 112 -12.07 10.65 -26.59
CA LEU A 112 -13.11 11.67 -26.49
C LEU A 112 -13.68 12.11 -27.85
N GLY A 113 -13.17 11.58 -28.97
CA GLY A 113 -13.61 11.96 -30.32
C GLY A 113 -13.21 13.39 -30.71
N LEU A 114 -12.22 13.98 -30.04
CA LEU A 114 -11.79 15.37 -30.23
C LEU A 114 -10.58 15.51 -31.16
N THR A 115 -10.03 14.40 -31.65
CA THR A 115 -8.98 14.46 -32.68
C THR A 115 -9.62 14.78 -34.01
N ALA A 116 -9.21 15.91 -34.58
CA ALA A 116 -9.68 16.43 -35.86
C ALA A 116 -9.83 15.30 -36.90
N THR A 117 -11.07 15.12 -37.33
CA THR A 117 -11.42 14.53 -38.61
C THR A 117 -10.74 15.36 -39.71
N GLU A 118 -9.56 14.95 -40.15
CA GLU A 118 -9.04 15.35 -41.45
C GLU A 118 -9.02 14.12 -42.35
N ASN A 119 -10.08 14.00 -43.15
CA ASN A 119 -10.05 13.85 -44.61
C ASN A 119 -11.31 13.12 -45.08
N GLU A 120 -12.38 13.88 -45.26
CA GLU A 120 -13.47 13.51 -46.18
C GLU A 120 -13.13 14.19 -47.52
N PRO A 121 -12.65 13.46 -48.55
CA PRO A 121 -12.58 14.04 -49.88
C PRO A 121 -14.01 14.14 -50.44
N VAL A 122 -14.45 15.38 -50.56
CA VAL A 122 -15.68 15.83 -51.23
C VAL A 122 -15.85 15.09 -52.56
N SER A 123 -16.97 14.39 -52.72
CA SER A 123 -17.41 13.85 -54.00
C SER A 123 -17.59 14.99 -55.02
N PRO A 124 -17.05 14.88 -56.25
CA PRO A 124 -17.58 15.68 -57.34
C PRO A 124 -18.85 14.98 -57.83
N THR A 125 -19.99 15.54 -57.44
CA THR A 125 -21.26 15.35 -58.14
C THR A 125 -21.14 15.91 -59.55
N ASP A 126 -21.65 15.12 -60.49
CA ASP A 126 -22.03 15.42 -61.88
C ASP A 126 -21.89 16.87 -62.35
N ALA A 127 -21.08 17.06 -63.40
CA ALA A 127 -21.23 18.17 -64.33
C ALA A 127 -20.96 17.66 -65.76
N GLU A 128 -22.08 17.46 -66.47
CA GLU A 128 -22.29 17.48 -67.93
C GLU A 128 -21.52 16.53 -68.86
#